data_AF-A0ABD0P0Y0-F1
#
_entry.id   AF-A0ABD0P0Y0-F1
#
_cell.length_a   1.000
_cell.length_b   1.000
_cell.length_c   1.000
_cell.angle_alpha   90.00
_cell.angle_beta   90.00
_cell.angle_gamma   90.00
#
_symmetry.space_group_name_H-M   'P 1'
#
loop_
_entity.id
_entity.type
_entity.pdbx_description
1 polymer ?
#
loop_
_entity_poly.entity_id
_entity_poly.type
_entity_poly.pdbx_seq_one_letter_code
_entity_poly.pdbx_strand_id
1 'polypeptide(L)'
;MPTGTRFQVDLEKLADCSEYFKALSHSCMRETSEQLVHLEHVPSQVFHNLLQFCFLQRFCVPEDLLVEHLRVSTYLLASRFTNHLLIALSQALTERTCLGYLQLAEELCSEELQETVLTYLSKYLLERPHLSKGLDPHLKVELLRLRSKGTPHLCCLRKENLTSRNDPEIDAARKLFRMEEDGDDGKWSSCTDLPFCADKWCFTTAVLYNYLYLIGGYRHRVKKGYEFKMASFRYNPFTNQWVSTAPLIK
;
A
#
# COMPACT_ATOMS: atom_id res chain seq x y z
N MET A 1 24.87 -36.79 -0.40
CA MET A 1 25.00 -36.22 -1.76
C MET A 1 24.05 -35.05 -1.85
N PRO A 2 24.48 -33.81 -2.11
CA PRO A 2 23.53 -32.72 -2.28
C PRO A 2 22.77 -32.97 -3.59
N THR A 3 21.46 -33.09 -3.48
CA THR A 3 20.51 -33.27 -4.59
C THR A 3 20.34 -31.94 -5.33
N GLY A 4 21.28 -31.60 -6.21
CA GLY A 4 21.16 -30.43 -7.08
C GLY A 4 20.36 -30.74 -8.35
N THR A 5 19.32 -29.94 -8.64
CA THR A 5 18.62 -30.00 -9.93
C THR A 5 19.45 -29.32 -11.02
N ARG A 6 19.58 -29.96 -12.19
CA ARG A 6 20.27 -29.36 -13.34
C ARG A 6 19.27 -28.71 -14.29
N PHE A 7 19.59 -27.50 -14.74
CA PHE A 7 18.81 -26.77 -15.73
C PHE A 7 19.67 -26.50 -16.95
N GLN A 8 19.17 -26.82 -18.14
CA GLN A 8 19.77 -26.40 -19.40
C GLN A 8 19.04 -25.16 -19.89
N VAL A 9 19.79 -24.08 -20.09
CA VAL A 9 19.24 -22.75 -20.39
C VAL A 9 20.12 -22.05 -21.41
N ASP A 10 19.51 -21.16 -22.18
CA ASP A 10 20.24 -20.22 -23.02
C ASP A 10 20.79 -19.08 -22.16
N LEU A 11 22.12 -18.99 -22.04
CA LEU A 11 22.78 -18.00 -21.20
C LEU A 11 22.56 -16.57 -21.71
N GLU A 12 22.47 -16.37 -23.03
CA GLU A 12 22.27 -15.04 -23.61
C GLU A 12 20.89 -14.51 -23.23
N LYS A 13 19.85 -15.32 -23.40
CA LYS A 13 18.50 -14.96 -22.98
C LYS A 13 18.36 -14.78 -21.46
N LEU A 14 19.14 -15.52 -20.67
CA LEU A 14 19.16 -15.37 -19.22
C LEU A 14 19.86 -14.07 -18.80
N ALA A 15 20.93 -13.67 -19.51
CA ALA A 15 21.63 -12.41 -19.31
C ALA A 15 20.75 -11.18 -19.59
N ASP A 16 19.80 -11.27 -20.54
CA ASP A 16 18.81 -10.20 -20.77
C ASP A 16 17.90 -9.94 -19.55
N CYS A 17 17.75 -10.94 -18.68
CA CYS A 17 16.83 -10.90 -17.55
C CYS A 17 17.53 -10.68 -16.20
N SER A 18 18.86 -10.76 -16.14
CA SER A 18 19.64 -10.76 -14.90
C SER A 18 21.03 -10.21 -15.13
N GLU A 19 21.36 -9.12 -14.42
CA GLU A 19 22.69 -8.52 -14.51
C GLU A 19 23.78 -9.43 -13.95
N TYR A 20 23.44 -10.34 -13.02
CA TYR A 20 24.37 -11.39 -12.57
C TYR A 20 24.81 -12.29 -13.73
N PHE A 21 23.85 -12.85 -14.49
CA PHE A 21 24.18 -13.74 -15.61
C PHE A 21 24.80 -13.01 -16.79
N LYS A 22 24.47 -11.74 -16.98
CA LYS A 22 25.11 -10.86 -17.96
C LYS A 22 26.57 -10.54 -17.60
N ALA A 23 26.84 -10.27 -16.33
CA ALA A 23 28.22 -10.13 -15.87
C ALA A 23 28.99 -11.45 -16.04
N LEU A 24 28.34 -12.58 -15.71
CA LEU A 24 28.93 -13.91 -15.85
C LEU A 24 29.26 -14.25 -17.31
N SER A 25 28.35 -13.99 -18.26
CA SER A 25 28.56 -14.29 -19.68
C SER A 25 29.72 -13.50 -20.29
N HIS A 26 30.02 -12.32 -19.74
CA HIS A 26 31.15 -11.49 -20.16
C HIS A 26 32.40 -11.70 -19.30
N SER A 27 32.29 -12.46 -18.20
CA SER A 27 33.41 -12.77 -17.34
C SER A 27 34.27 -13.84 -18.03
N CYS A 28 35.55 -13.56 -18.26
CA CYS A 28 36.52 -14.55 -18.73
C CYS A 28 36.88 -15.58 -17.64
N MET A 29 35.91 -15.99 -16.83
CA MET A 29 36.08 -16.90 -15.69
C MET A 29 35.89 -18.37 -16.12
N ARG A 30 36.24 -19.29 -15.21
CA ARG A 30 36.20 -20.73 -15.46
C ARG A 30 34.79 -21.22 -15.80
N GLU A 31 33.79 -20.66 -15.14
CA GLU A 31 32.38 -21.00 -15.28
C GLU A 31 31.89 -20.83 -16.72
N THR A 32 32.36 -19.79 -17.42
CA THR A 32 32.07 -19.55 -18.84
C THR A 32 32.75 -20.57 -19.76
N SER A 33 33.92 -21.07 -19.35
CA SER A 33 34.67 -22.09 -20.09
C SER A 33 34.11 -23.50 -19.87
N GLU A 34 33.56 -23.77 -18.67
CA GLU A 34 33.06 -25.08 -18.24
C GLU A 34 31.57 -25.29 -18.59
N GLN A 35 30.88 -24.28 -19.13
CA GLN A 35 29.44 -24.30 -19.46
C GLN A 35 28.54 -24.78 -18.31
N LEU A 36 29.01 -24.62 -17.07
CA LEU A 36 28.34 -25.09 -15.86
C LEU A 36 28.49 -24.05 -14.77
N VAL A 37 27.36 -23.64 -14.19
CA VAL A 37 27.30 -22.64 -13.12
C VAL A 37 26.68 -23.28 -11.90
N HIS A 38 27.38 -23.22 -10.77
CA HIS A 38 26.90 -23.75 -9.50
C HIS A 38 26.32 -22.62 -8.64
N LEU A 39 25.02 -22.68 -8.38
CA LEU A 39 24.30 -21.71 -7.54
C LEU A 39 23.98 -22.35 -6.18
N GLU A 40 24.95 -22.36 -5.26
CA GLU A 40 24.83 -23.09 -3.98
C GLU A 40 23.72 -22.58 -3.06
N HIS A 41 23.39 -21.29 -3.13
CA HIS A 41 22.41 -20.65 -2.26
C HIS A 41 21.06 -20.37 -2.93
N VAL A 42 20.81 -21.02 -4.08
CA VAL A 42 19.57 -20.83 -4.84
C VAL A 42 18.74 -22.11 -4.85
N PRO A 43 17.58 -22.15 -4.18
CA PRO A 43 16.69 -23.29 -4.24
C PRO A 43 16.21 -23.57 -5.67
N SER A 44 16.18 -24.85 -6.07
CA SER A 44 15.82 -25.25 -7.44
C SER A 44 14.43 -24.77 -7.87
N GLN A 45 13.46 -24.74 -6.95
CA GLN A 45 12.11 -24.25 -7.23
C GLN A 45 12.09 -22.75 -7.54
N VAL A 46 12.85 -21.95 -6.78
CA VAL A 46 12.94 -20.49 -6.98
C VAL A 46 13.59 -20.20 -8.33
N PHE A 47 14.67 -20.90 -8.65
CA PHE A 47 15.32 -20.77 -9.95
C PHE A 47 14.42 -21.21 -11.09
N HIS A 48 13.69 -22.32 -10.94
CA HIS A 48 12.72 -22.75 -11.94
C HIS A 48 11.66 -21.67 -12.21
N ASN A 49 11.11 -21.04 -11.17
CA ASN A 49 10.13 -19.97 -11.33
C ASN A 49 10.71 -18.74 -12.02
N LEU A 50 11.97 -18.38 -11.73
CA LEU A 50 12.69 -17.35 -12.48
C LEU A 50 12.83 -17.72 -13.96
N LEU A 51 13.18 -18.97 -14.29
CA LEU A 51 13.27 -19.43 -15.68
C LEU A 51 11.91 -19.41 -16.39
N GLN A 52 10.83 -19.83 -15.71
CA GLN A 52 9.47 -19.72 -16.26
C GLN A 52 9.12 -18.27 -16.60
N PHE A 53 9.52 -17.32 -15.75
CA PHE A 53 9.35 -15.90 -16.02
C PHE A 53 10.21 -15.42 -17.21
N CYS A 54 11.52 -15.65 -17.18
CA CYS A 54 12.43 -15.17 -18.22
C CYS A 54 12.11 -15.76 -19.61
N PHE A 55 11.82 -17.06 -19.66
CA PHE A 55 11.69 -17.77 -20.94
C PHE A 55 10.28 -17.80 -21.47
N LEU A 56 9.28 -17.88 -20.60
CA LEU A 56 7.87 -18.08 -20.96
C LEU A 56 6.97 -16.92 -20.56
N GLN A 57 7.52 -15.85 -19.97
CA GLN A 57 6.76 -14.70 -19.46
C GLN A 57 5.66 -15.10 -18.46
N ARG A 58 5.89 -16.20 -17.74
CA ARG A 58 4.94 -16.75 -16.76
C ARG A 58 5.40 -16.44 -15.35
N PHE A 59 4.66 -15.57 -14.66
CA PHE A 59 4.83 -15.32 -13.24
C PHE A 59 3.88 -16.20 -12.42
N CYS A 60 4.42 -17.10 -11.61
CA CYS A 60 3.63 -17.96 -10.72
C CYS A 60 4.44 -18.22 -9.45
N VAL A 61 4.30 -17.31 -8.48
CA VAL A 61 4.99 -17.40 -7.19
C VAL A 61 3.93 -17.37 -6.09
N PRO A 62 3.80 -18.45 -5.31
CA PRO A 62 2.95 -18.48 -4.12
C PRO A 62 3.36 -17.43 -3.08
N GLU A 63 2.38 -16.89 -2.34
CA GLU A 63 2.61 -15.85 -1.33
C GLU A 63 3.56 -16.29 -0.21
N ASP A 64 3.49 -17.56 0.18
CA ASP A 64 4.33 -18.17 1.22
C ASP A 64 5.81 -18.31 0.80
N LEU A 65 6.09 -18.25 -0.51
CA LEU A 65 7.46 -18.33 -1.05
C LEU A 65 8.04 -16.97 -1.42
N LEU A 66 7.33 -15.86 -1.24
CA LEU A 66 7.79 -14.51 -1.64
C LEU A 66 9.14 -14.13 -1.03
N VAL A 67 9.38 -14.47 0.24
CA VAL A 67 10.64 -14.14 0.94
C VAL A 67 11.85 -14.76 0.24
N GLU A 68 11.81 -16.05 -0.07
CA GLU A 68 12.92 -16.74 -0.75
C GLU A 68 13.12 -16.21 -2.17
N HIS A 69 12.02 -15.92 -2.88
CA HIS A 69 12.09 -15.40 -4.24
C HIS A 69 12.68 -13.98 -4.27
N LEU A 70 12.33 -13.11 -3.31
CA LEU A 70 12.92 -11.77 -3.19
C LEU A 70 14.43 -11.84 -2.90
N ARG A 71 14.85 -12.72 -1.99
CA ARG A 71 16.28 -12.93 -1.70
C ARG A 71 17.06 -13.33 -2.94
N VAL A 72 16.56 -14.33 -3.67
CA VAL A 72 17.21 -14.83 -4.89
C VAL A 72 17.14 -13.82 -6.02
N SER A 73 16.01 -13.12 -6.22
CA SER A 73 15.87 -12.14 -7.30
C SER A 73 16.79 -10.94 -7.10
N THR A 74 16.96 -10.49 -5.85
CA THR A 74 17.93 -9.44 -5.49
C THR A 74 19.37 -9.95 -5.67
N TYR A 75 19.70 -11.15 -5.19
CA TYR A 75 21.03 -11.75 -5.37
C TYR A 75 21.41 -11.90 -6.86
N LEU A 76 20.48 -12.37 -7.69
CA LEU A 76 20.69 -12.54 -9.13
C LEU A 76 20.46 -11.25 -9.92
N LEU A 77 20.18 -10.12 -9.26
CA LEU A 77 19.95 -8.82 -9.91
C LEU A 77 18.89 -8.90 -11.03
N ALA A 78 17.81 -9.66 -10.80
CA ALA A 78 16.74 -9.90 -11.77
C ALA A 78 15.60 -8.88 -11.60
N SER A 79 15.88 -7.61 -11.90
CA SER A 79 15.00 -6.46 -11.58
C SER A 79 13.56 -6.60 -12.06
N ARG A 80 13.32 -7.10 -13.28
CA ARG A 80 11.96 -7.32 -13.81
C ARG A 80 11.17 -8.36 -13.01
N PHE A 81 11.85 -9.40 -12.53
CA PHE A 81 11.25 -10.42 -11.70
C PHE A 81 11.00 -9.88 -10.29
N THR A 82 11.97 -9.15 -9.71
CA THR A 82 11.80 -8.42 -8.44
C THR A 82 10.57 -7.51 -8.48
N ASN A 83 10.38 -6.73 -9.56
CA ASN A 83 9.21 -5.86 -9.69
C ASN A 83 7.88 -6.63 -9.63
N HIS A 84 7.78 -7.80 -10.27
CA HIS A 84 6.57 -8.62 -10.17
C HIS A 84 6.36 -9.21 -8.77
N LEU A 85 7.44 -9.58 -8.09
CA LEU A 85 7.40 -10.00 -6.68
C LEU A 85 6.91 -8.88 -5.77
N LEU A 86 7.37 -7.64 -5.98
CA LEU A 86 6.95 -6.47 -5.21
C LEU A 86 5.48 -6.13 -5.44
N ILE A 87 4.98 -6.26 -6.68
CA ILE A 87 3.56 -6.10 -6.98
C ILE A 87 2.74 -7.16 -6.23
N ALA A 88 3.13 -8.43 -6.29
CA ALA A 88 2.46 -9.51 -5.57
C ALA A 88 2.50 -9.27 -4.04
N LEU A 89 3.65 -8.87 -3.51
CA LEU A 89 3.81 -8.52 -2.09
C LEU A 89 2.88 -7.38 -1.69
N SER A 90 2.75 -6.33 -2.51
CA SER A 90 1.90 -5.18 -2.19
C SER A 90 0.43 -5.56 -1.96
N GLN A 91 -0.02 -6.66 -2.59
CA GLN A 91 -1.37 -7.22 -2.46
C GLN A 91 -1.47 -8.18 -1.25
N ALA A 92 -0.40 -8.88 -0.92
CA ALA A 92 -0.34 -9.87 0.17
C ALA A 92 0.06 -9.28 1.54
N LEU A 93 0.50 -8.02 1.61
CA LEU A 93 0.94 -7.40 2.87
C LEU A 93 -0.18 -7.32 3.92
N THR A 94 0.14 -7.72 5.14
CA THR A 94 -0.75 -7.68 6.30
C THR A 94 -0.10 -6.96 7.48
N GLU A 95 -0.90 -6.63 8.50
CA GLU A 95 -0.42 -6.11 9.79
C GLU A 95 0.63 -7.02 10.45
N ARG A 96 0.50 -8.34 10.24
CA ARG A 96 1.39 -9.34 10.84
C ARG A 96 2.68 -9.53 10.07
N THR A 97 2.67 -9.26 8.76
CA THR A 97 3.81 -9.56 7.87
C THR A 97 4.64 -8.32 7.54
N CYS A 98 4.07 -7.12 7.59
CA CYS A 98 4.73 -5.90 7.09
C CYS A 98 6.06 -5.60 7.78
N LEU A 99 6.18 -5.78 9.10
CA LEU A 99 7.44 -5.52 9.80
C LEU A 99 8.53 -6.54 9.45
N GLY A 100 8.16 -7.80 9.20
CA GLY A 100 9.10 -8.82 8.73
C GLY A 100 9.64 -8.50 7.33
N TYR A 101 8.80 -7.99 6.43
CA TYR A 101 9.24 -7.53 5.12
C TYR A 101 10.06 -6.24 5.18
N LEU A 102 9.83 -5.37 6.16
CA LEU A 102 10.68 -4.19 6.39
C LEU A 102 12.09 -4.61 6.84
N GLN A 103 12.19 -5.58 7.75
CA GLN A 103 13.48 -6.18 8.14
C GLN A 103 14.18 -6.86 6.97
N LEU A 104 13.42 -7.56 6.12
CA LEU A 104 13.97 -8.15 4.89
C LEU A 104 14.50 -7.07 3.93
N ALA A 105 13.82 -5.92 3.82
CA ALA A 105 14.28 -4.80 3.00
C ALA A 105 15.65 -4.28 3.46
N GLU A 106 15.83 -4.14 4.78
CA GLU A 106 17.10 -3.74 5.40
C GLU A 106 18.18 -4.80 5.17
N GLU A 107 17.87 -6.08 5.37
CA GLU A 107 18.80 -7.19 5.15
C GLU A 107 19.29 -7.27 3.69
N LEU A 108 18.38 -7.04 2.75
CA LEU A 108 18.67 -7.07 1.31
C LEU A 108 19.18 -5.74 0.75
N CYS A 109 19.25 -4.69 1.57
CA CYS A 109 19.49 -3.31 1.14
C CYS A 109 18.60 -2.89 -0.07
N SER A 110 17.34 -3.34 -0.10
CA SER A 110 16.43 -3.07 -1.22
C SER A 110 15.50 -1.90 -0.91
N GLU A 111 15.76 -0.78 -1.59
CA GLU A 111 14.94 0.43 -1.48
C GLU A 111 13.52 0.21 -2.04
N GLU A 112 13.37 -0.58 -3.10
CA GLU A 112 12.08 -0.85 -3.71
C GLU A 112 11.19 -1.71 -2.82
N LEU A 113 11.79 -2.69 -2.12
CA LEU A 113 11.09 -3.47 -1.10
C LEU A 113 10.71 -2.59 0.09
N GLN A 114 11.60 -1.73 0.54
CA GLN A 114 11.31 -0.76 1.60
C GLN A 114 10.15 0.16 1.21
N GLU A 115 10.18 0.77 0.02
CA GLU A 115 9.10 1.65 -0.47
C GLU A 115 7.77 0.90 -0.56
N THR A 116 7.78 -0.36 -1.00
CA THR A 116 6.58 -1.20 -1.07
C THR A 116 5.94 -1.38 0.31
N VAL A 117 6.74 -1.70 1.32
CA VAL A 117 6.28 -1.90 2.70
C VAL A 117 5.86 -0.58 3.35
N LEU A 118 6.65 0.49 3.18
CA LEU A 118 6.32 1.82 3.70
C LEU A 118 5.04 2.37 3.05
N THR A 119 4.78 2.08 1.78
CA THR A 119 3.53 2.44 1.10
C THR A 119 2.32 1.74 1.74
N TYR A 120 2.47 0.49 2.18
CA TYR A 120 1.43 -0.19 2.95
C TYR A 120 1.23 0.47 4.32
N LEU A 121 2.31 0.67 5.07
CA LEU A 121 2.27 1.25 6.41
C LEU A 121 1.69 2.67 6.41
N SER A 122 2.05 3.47 5.40
CA SER A 122 1.61 4.85 5.27
C SER A 122 0.09 4.92 5.19
N LYS A 123 -0.58 4.01 4.47
CA LYS A 123 -2.05 3.96 4.33
C LYS A 123 -2.79 3.80 5.66
N TYR A 124 -2.20 3.11 6.64
CA TYR A 124 -2.81 2.80 7.94
C TYR A 124 -2.13 3.51 9.12
N LEU A 125 -1.42 4.60 8.86
CA LEU A 125 -0.54 5.29 9.83
C LEU A 125 -1.19 5.54 11.20
N LEU A 126 -2.42 6.06 11.21
CA LEU A 126 -3.14 6.40 12.44
C LEU A 126 -4.14 5.33 12.89
N GLU A 127 -4.45 4.35 12.03
CA GLU A 127 -5.29 3.19 12.35
C GLU A 127 -4.50 2.13 13.14
N ARG A 128 -3.19 2.01 12.85
CA ARG A 128 -2.31 1.00 13.42
C ARG A 128 -1.02 1.64 13.97
N PRO A 129 -1.13 2.51 14.99
CA PRO A 129 0.02 3.27 15.50
C PRO A 129 1.11 2.38 16.11
N HIS A 130 0.79 1.14 16.51
CA HIS A 130 1.75 0.19 17.03
C HIS A 130 2.79 -0.24 15.97
N LEU A 131 2.43 -0.22 14.69
CA LEU A 131 3.34 -0.58 13.59
C LEU A 131 4.39 0.50 13.34
N SER A 132 4.08 1.77 13.62
CA SER A 132 4.98 2.89 13.38
C SER A 132 5.74 3.35 14.63
N LYS A 133 5.32 2.92 15.82
CA LYS A 133 5.88 3.38 17.11
C LYS A 133 7.41 3.20 17.19
N GLY A 134 7.90 2.02 16.84
CA GLY A 134 9.31 1.63 16.93
C GLY A 134 10.16 1.99 15.72
N LEU A 135 9.59 2.58 14.67
CA LEU A 135 10.34 2.90 13.46
C LEU A 135 11.28 4.09 13.67
N ASP A 136 12.38 4.09 12.93
CA ASP A 136 13.32 5.19 12.89
C ASP A 136 12.65 6.51 12.51
N PRO A 137 13.15 7.66 13.04
CA PRO A 137 12.60 8.97 12.74
C PRO A 137 12.53 9.27 11.23
N HIS A 138 13.55 8.86 10.47
CA HIS A 138 13.59 9.03 9.02
C HIS A 138 12.42 8.29 8.33
N LEU A 139 12.18 7.04 8.71
CA LEU A 139 11.06 6.26 8.18
C LEU A 139 9.72 6.88 8.55
N LYS A 140 9.57 7.46 9.74
CA LYS A 140 8.34 8.18 10.13
C LYS A 140 8.06 9.40 9.26
N VAL A 141 9.10 10.17 8.93
CA VAL A 141 8.98 11.29 7.98
C VAL A 141 8.59 10.76 6.60
N GLU A 142 9.18 9.65 6.18
CA GLU A 142 8.88 9.04 4.90
C GLU A 142 7.44 8.52 4.81
N LEU A 143 6.89 7.93 5.87
CA LEU A 143 5.47 7.54 5.93
C LEU A 143 4.55 8.76 5.70
N LEU A 144 4.85 9.91 6.31
CA LEU A 144 4.08 11.14 6.13
C LEU A 144 4.18 11.68 4.70
N ARG A 145 5.37 11.62 4.11
CA ARG A 145 5.60 12.00 2.71
C ARG A 145 4.81 11.11 1.77
N LEU A 146 4.88 9.78 1.94
CA LEU A 146 4.17 8.80 1.13
C LEU A 146 2.65 8.96 1.22
N ARG A 147 2.09 9.29 2.39
CA ARG A 147 0.65 9.58 2.51
C ARG A 147 0.19 10.77 1.67
N SER A 148 1.09 11.71 1.40
CA SER A 148 0.81 12.93 0.62
C SER A 148 1.24 12.79 -0.85
N LYS A 149 1.84 11.66 -1.24
CA LYS A 149 2.27 11.37 -2.61
C LYS A 149 1.06 11.02 -3.47
N GLY A 150 0.98 11.59 -4.68
CA GLY A 150 -0.10 11.37 -5.64
C GLY A 150 -0.86 12.64 -5.99
N THR A 151 -1.94 12.51 -6.76
CA THR A 151 -2.75 13.64 -7.22
C THR A 151 -3.67 14.13 -6.11
N PRO A 152 -3.64 15.42 -5.74
CA PRO A 152 -4.61 16.00 -4.83
C PRO A 152 -6.01 16.00 -5.43
N HIS A 153 -7.01 15.59 -4.65
CA HIS A 153 -8.40 15.58 -5.08
C HIS A 153 -9.23 16.62 -4.33
N LEU A 154 -10.09 17.35 -5.05
CA LEU A 154 -11.05 18.25 -4.43
C LEU A 154 -12.22 17.44 -3.86
N CYS A 155 -12.56 17.71 -2.60
CA CYS A 155 -13.69 17.09 -1.92
C CYS A 155 -14.65 18.14 -1.37
N CYS A 156 -15.95 17.84 -1.41
CA CYS A 156 -17.02 18.72 -0.92
C CYS A 156 -17.95 17.94 0.01
N LEU A 157 -18.48 18.63 1.02
CA LEU A 157 -19.43 18.10 1.98
C LEU A 157 -20.24 19.25 2.59
N ARG A 158 -21.47 18.98 2.97
CA ARG A 158 -22.36 20.00 3.53
C ARG A 158 -22.01 20.29 4.99
N LYS A 159 -21.34 21.43 5.21
CA LYS A 159 -20.86 21.88 6.53
C LYS A 159 -21.95 21.93 7.61
N GLU A 160 -23.13 22.44 7.25
CA GLU A 160 -24.22 22.64 8.18
C GLU A 160 -25.58 22.31 7.58
N ASN A 161 -26.45 21.84 8.47
CA ASN A 161 -27.87 21.78 8.24
C ASN A 161 -28.56 22.14 9.55
N LEU A 162 -29.26 23.27 9.55
CA LEU A 162 -29.85 23.83 10.78
C LEU A 162 -31.38 23.72 10.78
N THR A 163 -31.98 23.28 9.68
CA THR A 163 -33.42 23.13 9.51
C THR A 163 -33.88 21.75 9.95
N SER A 164 -35.09 21.64 10.47
CA SER A 164 -35.68 20.37 10.93
C SER A 164 -36.65 19.76 9.94
N ARG A 165 -36.57 20.15 8.66
CA ARG A 165 -37.48 19.65 7.62
C ARG A 165 -36.86 18.40 7.01
N ASN A 166 -37.62 17.31 6.99
CA ASN A 166 -37.24 16.13 6.22
C ASN A 166 -37.35 16.49 4.74
N ASP A 167 -36.21 16.67 4.09
CA ASP A 167 -36.09 17.02 2.69
C ASP A 167 -35.23 15.94 2.00
N PRO A 168 -35.72 15.31 0.92
CA PRO A 168 -34.92 14.38 0.12
C PRO A 168 -33.56 14.95 -0.31
N GLU A 169 -33.47 16.26 -0.53
CA GLU A 169 -32.22 16.96 -0.88
C GLU A 169 -31.23 16.97 0.29
N ILE A 170 -31.72 17.08 1.52
CA ILE A 170 -30.89 17.03 2.73
C ILE A 170 -30.30 15.63 2.90
N ASP A 171 -31.11 14.59 2.69
CA ASP A 171 -30.66 13.20 2.76
C ASP A 171 -29.62 12.90 1.69
N ALA A 172 -29.80 13.41 0.46
CA ALA A 172 -28.83 13.29 -0.63
C ALA A 172 -27.51 14.02 -0.33
N ALA A 173 -27.56 15.13 0.41
CA ALA A 173 -26.38 15.94 0.75
C ALA A 173 -25.54 15.40 1.93
N ARG A 174 -25.96 14.33 2.61
CA ARG A 174 -25.20 13.72 3.73
C ARG A 174 -24.05 12.83 3.27
N LYS A 175 -23.27 13.30 2.30
CA LYS A 175 -22.18 12.55 1.69
C LYS A 175 -20.92 13.38 1.59
N LEU A 176 -19.79 12.69 1.54
CA LEU A 176 -18.54 13.23 1.02
C LEU A 176 -18.56 13.07 -0.50
N PHE A 177 -18.42 14.17 -1.22
CA PHE A 177 -18.29 14.20 -2.66
C PHE A 177 -16.84 14.44 -3.06
N ARG A 178 -16.43 13.86 -4.19
CA ARG A 178 -15.12 14.08 -4.81
C ARG A 178 -15.32 14.51 -6.25
N MET A 179 -14.48 15.42 -6.70
CA MET A 179 -14.42 15.82 -8.11
C MET A 179 -13.69 14.75 -8.92
N GLU A 180 -14.30 14.29 -10.01
CA GLU A 180 -13.69 13.31 -10.93
C GLU A 180 -12.55 13.96 -11.72
N GLU A 181 -11.47 13.21 -11.94
CA GLU A 181 -10.29 13.69 -12.69
C GLU A 181 -10.53 13.70 -14.21
N ASP A 182 -11.40 12.80 -14.70
CA ASP A 182 -11.60 12.52 -16.12
C ASP A 182 -12.81 13.28 -16.70
N GLY A 183 -12.64 14.57 -16.95
CA GLY A 183 -13.52 15.33 -17.83
C GLY A 183 -13.49 16.85 -17.61
N ASP A 184 -13.54 17.61 -18.71
CA ASP A 184 -13.74 19.07 -18.73
C ASP A 184 -15.03 19.53 -18.03
N ASP A 185 -15.91 18.59 -17.68
CA ASP A 185 -17.24 18.85 -17.12
C ASP A 185 -17.27 19.05 -15.59
N GLY A 186 -16.16 18.84 -14.87
CA GLY A 186 -16.12 19.05 -13.41
C GLY A 186 -17.14 18.21 -12.63
N LYS A 187 -17.29 16.94 -13.02
CA LYS A 187 -18.30 16.03 -12.44
C LYS A 187 -17.95 15.65 -11.00
N TRP A 188 -18.99 15.51 -10.18
CA TRP A 188 -18.89 15.12 -8.78
C TRP A 188 -19.49 13.74 -8.57
N SER A 189 -18.76 12.87 -7.88
CA SER A 189 -19.25 11.56 -7.43
C SER A 189 -19.30 11.48 -5.90
N SER A 190 -20.27 10.73 -5.38
CA SER A 190 -20.37 10.48 -3.94
C SER A 190 -19.40 9.38 -3.53
N CYS A 191 -18.52 9.65 -2.56
CA CYS A 191 -17.55 8.69 -2.04
C CYS A 191 -18.10 7.82 -0.91
N THR A 192 -18.70 8.45 0.10
CA THR A 192 -19.17 7.80 1.32
C THR A 192 -20.18 8.68 2.04
N ASP A 193 -21.08 8.08 2.82
CA ASP A 193 -21.98 8.82 3.69
C ASP A 193 -21.21 9.47 4.85
N LEU A 194 -21.77 10.55 5.42
CA LEU A 194 -21.24 11.11 6.65
C LEU A 194 -21.39 10.10 7.81
N PRO A 195 -20.47 10.10 8.80
CA PRO A 195 -20.41 9.07 9.85
C PRO A 195 -21.49 9.22 10.94
N PHE A 196 -22.57 9.94 10.65
CA PHE A 196 -23.71 10.14 11.53
C PHE A 196 -24.99 10.33 10.73
N CYS A 197 -26.12 9.93 11.30
CA CYS A 197 -27.44 10.22 10.78
C CYS A 197 -28.10 11.27 11.69
N ALA A 198 -28.25 12.49 11.17
CA ALA A 198 -28.82 13.62 11.88
C ALA A 198 -29.62 14.51 10.92
N ASP A 199 -30.64 15.17 11.44
CA ASP A 199 -31.40 16.20 10.74
C ASP A 199 -30.87 17.61 11.03
N LYS A 200 -30.01 17.78 12.05
CA LYS A 200 -29.27 19.01 12.30
C LYS A 200 -27.81 18.74 12.61
N TRP A 201 -26.91 19.52 12.02
CA TRP A 201 -25.48 19.47 12.32
C TRP A 201 -24.78 20.78 11.97
N CYS A 202 -23.65 21.02 12.61
CA CYS A 202 -22.69 22.05 12.23
C CYS A 202 -21.30 21.58 12.69
N PHE A 203 -20.34 21.59 11.77
CA PHE A 203 -18.98 21.18 12.07
C PHE A 203 -17.97 22.02 11.27
N THR A 204 -16.71 21.87 11.65
CA THR A 204 -15.53 22.36 10.94
C THR A 204 -14.75 21.17 10.43
N THR A 205 -14.02 21.38 9.33
CA THR A 205 -13.11 20.39 8.76
C THR A 205 -11.66 20.84 8.87
N ALA A 206 -10.75 19.88 8.94
CA ALA A 206 -9.31 20.11 8.84
C ALA A 206 -8.66 18.93 8.11
N VAL A 207 -7.56 19.18 7.39
CA VAL A 207 -6.78 18.11 6.77
C VAL A 207 -5.43 18.04 7.46
N LEU A 208 -5.06 16.84 7.94
CA LEU A 208 -3.76 16.59 8.55
C LEU A 208 -3.27 15.20 8.13
N TYR A 209 -2.04 15.13 7.60
CA TYR A 209 -1.42 13.89 7.10
C TYR A 209 -2.29 13.15 6.07
N ASN A 210 -2.94 13.90 5.18
CA ASN A 210 -3.90 13.38 4.22
C ASN A 210 -5.04 12.56 4.87
N TYR A 211 -5.48 12.98 6.06
CA TYR A 211 -6.74 12.57 6.67
C TYR A 211 -7.66 13.77 6.76
N LEU A 212 -8.95 13.58 6.48
CA LEU A 212 -9.97 14.60 6.65
C LEU A 212 -10.61 14.44 8.03
N TYR A 213 -10.54 15.47 8.85
CA TYR A 213 -11.16 15.53 10.17
C TYR A 213 -12.46 16.31 10.10
N LEU A 214 -13.46 15.85 10.85
CA LEU A 214 -14.75 16.50 11.04
C LEU A 214 -14.98 16.67 12.54
N ILE A 215 -15.04 17.93 12.99
CA ILE A 215 -15.17 18.30 14.41
C ILE A 215 -16.31 19.29 14.59
N GLY A 216 -17.25 19.01 15.48
CA GLY A 216 -18.41 19.87 15.71
C GLY A 216 -19.51 19.20 16.49
N GLY A 217 -20.76 19.35 16.06
CA GLY A 217 -21.90 18.71 16.71
C GLY A 217 -23.03 18.35 15.76
N TYR A 218 -23.80 17.34 16.14
CA TYR A 218 -24.99 16.90 15.42
C TYR A 218 -26.10 16.51 16.39
N ARG A 219 -27.34 16.67 15.94
CA ARG A 219 -28.55 16.32 16.70
C ARG A 219 -28.83 14.83 16.53
N HIS A 220 -28.80 14.11 17.63
CA HIS A 220 -29.09 12.68 17.69
C HIS A 220 -30.48 12.47 18.29
N ARG A 221 -31.28 11.60 17.66
CA ARG A 221 -32.62 11.27 18.14
C ARG A 221 -32.54 10.21 19.23
N VAL A 222 -33.20 10.45 20.36
CA VAL A 222 -33.31 9.52 21.49
C VAL A 222 -34.78 9.14 21.73
N LYS A 223 -35.04 8.18 22.62
CA LYS A 223 -36.42 7.71 22.91
C LYS A 223 -37.38 8.84 23.32
N LYS A 224 -36.89 9.89 23.99
CA LYS A 224 -37.63 11.10 24.35
C LYS A 224 -36.89 12.35 23.91
N GLY A 225 -37.17 12.82 22.70
CA GLY A 225 -36.61 14.08 22.17
C GLY A 225 -35.27 13.89 21.46
N TYR A 226 -34.35 14.82 21.71
CA TYR A 226 -33.08 14.93 20.99
C TYR A 226 -31.95 15.32 21.94
N GLU A 227 -30.75 14.82 21.64
CA GLU A 227 -29.51 15.23 22.29
C GLU A 227 -28.51 15.75 21.25
N PHE A 228 -27.62 16.65 21.65
CA PHE A 228 -26.51 17.07 20.79
C PHE A 228 -25.27 16.25 21.13
N LYS A 229 -24.78 15.50 20.14
CA LYS A 229 -23.51 14.76 20.24
C LYS A 229 -22.39 15.56 19.61
N MET A 230 -21.20 15.42 20.17
CA MET A 230 -19.98 15.94 19.56
C MET A 230 -19.67 15.09 18.32
N ALA A 231 -19.43 15.77 17.19
CA ALA A 231 -18.84 15.17 16.02
C ALA A 231 -17.32 15.19 16.20
N SER A 232 -16.68 14.03 16.16
CA SER A 232 -15.22 13.90 16.16
C SER A 232 -14.89 12.66 15.35
N PHE A 233 -14.61 12.88 14.07
CA PHE A 233 -14.38 11.81 13.11
C PHE A 233 -13.16 12.10 12.25
N ARG A 234 -12.44 11.03 11.89
CA ARG A 234 -11.33 11.05 10.93
C ARG A 234 -11.69 10.15 9.76
N TYR A 235 -11.57 10.68 8.56
CA TYR A 235 -11.71 9.96 7.31
C TYR A 235 -10.34 9.63 6.71
N ASN A 236 -10.15 8.37 6.34
CA ASN A 236 -8.98 7.91 5.62
C ASN A 236 -9.31 7.72 4.12
N PRO A 237 -8.74 8.55 3.22
CA PRO A 237 -9.03 8.46 1.78
C PRO A 237 -8.49 7.19 1.13
N PHE A 238 -7.51 6.50 1.73
CA PHE A 238 -6.96 5.26 1.18
C PHE A 238 -7.83 4.04 1.44
N THR A 239 -8.60 4.05 2.53
CA THR A 239 -9.48 2.94 2.90
C THR A 239 -10.96 3.26 2.71
N ASN A 240 -11.28 4.51 2.35
CA ASN A 240 -12.65 5.04 2.27
C ASN A 240 -13.45 4.80 3.57
N GLN A 241 -12.81 5.00 4.72
CA GLN A 241 -13.41 4.72 6.02
C GLN A 241 -13.37 5.93 6.95
N TRP A 242 -14.47 6.11 7.66
CA TRP A 242 -14.56 6.99 8.81
C TRP A 242 -14.28 6.23 10.10
N VAL A 243 -13.56 6.86 11.02
CA VAL A 243 -13.30 6.36 12.37
C VAL A 243 -13.65 7.46 13.36
N SER A 244 -14.36 7.11 14.44
CA SER A 244 -14.59 8.04 15.55
C SER A 244 -13.27 8.28 16.28
N THR A 245 -12.96 9.54 16.54
CA THR A 245 -11.82 9.94 17.34
C THR A 245 -12.27 10.34 18.73
N ALA A 246 -11.38 10.20 19.72
CA ALA A 246 -11.67 10.71 21.06
C ALA A 246 -12.03 12.20 20.96
N PRO A 247 -13.10 12.66 21.66
CA PRO A 247 -13.37 14.08 21.73
C PRO A 247 -12.13 14.77 22.30
N LEU A 248 -11.74 15.90 21.70
CA LEU A 248 -10.72 16.76 22.29
C LEU A 248 -11.23 17.12 23.69
N ILE A 249 -10.59 16.54 24.71
CA ILE A 249 -10.88 16.86 26.11
C ILE A 249 -10.51 18.33 26.26
N LYS A 250 -11.50 19.16 26.61
CA LYS A 250 -11.29 20.55 26.98
C LYS A 250 -10.59 20.64 28.33
#